data_AF-A0A259BR50-F1
#
_entry.id   AF-A0A259BR50-F1
#
_cell.length_a   1.000
_cell.length_b   1.000
_cell.length_c   1.000
_cell.angle_alpha   90.00
_cell.angle_beta   90.00
_cell.angle_gamma   90.00
#
_symmetry.space_group_name_H-M   'P 1'
#
loop_
_entity.id
_entity.type
_entity.pdbx_description
1 polymer ?
#
loop_
_entity_poly.entity_id
_entity_poly.type
_entity_poly.pdbx_seq_one_letter_code
_entity_poly.pdbx_strand_id
1 'polypeptide(L)'
;MEDWSFPPRYDETYLPPSGARYWFQKRETMHPADRDAAILARLQQVCAYAYETAPFYRRKWDEAGFHPSHLKSLEDFEDKVPVITKADLRASQAAHAPFGDYLCVPDAEVFHVHGTSGTTGRPTAFAIGRNDWRAIA
;
A
#
# COMPACT_ATOMS: atom_id res chain seq x y z
N MET A 1 10.54 2.85 15.66
CA MET A 1 10.30 3.76 14.53
C MET A 1 9.06 4.54 14.90
N GLU A 2 9.14 5.87 14.88
CA GLU A 2 8.05 6.78 15.26
C GLU A 2 6.79 6.46 14.44
N ASP A 3 5.65 6.32 15.13
CA ASP A 3 4.34 6.00 14.56
C ASP A 3 4.32 4.78 13.61
N TRP A 4 5.22 3.80 13.84
CA TRP A 4 5.32 2.62 12.99
C TRP A 4 4.23 1.59 13.28
N SER A 5 3.10 1.75 12.62
CA SER A 5 1.92 0.89 12.72
C SER A 5 1.33 0.55 11.35
N PHE A 6 0.52 -0.52 11.28
CA PHE A 6 -0.30 -0.87 10.13
C PHE A 6 -1.69 -1.33 10.59
N PRO A 7 -2.79 -0.67 10.17
CA PRO A 7 -2.82 0.58 9.40
C PRO A 7 -2.08 1.72 10.12
N PRO A 8 -1.43 2.65 9.38
CA PRO A 8 -0.68 3.75 9.99
C PRO A 8 -1.61 4.67 10.77
N ARG A 9 -1.14 5.13 11.92
CA ARG A 9 -1.79 6.12 12.78
C ARG A 9 -0.74 7.10 13.27
N TYR A 10 -0.78 8.32 12.74
CA TYR A 10 0.09 9.41 13.14
C TYR A 10 -0.56 10.25 14.22
N ASP A 11 0.26 10.84 15.09
CA ASP A 11 -0.18 11.92 15.97
C ASP A 11 -0.37 13.21 15.17
N GLU A 12 -1.63 13.62 14.95
CA GLU A 12 -1.99 14.84 14.22
C GLU A 12 -1.49 16.12 14.91
N THR A 13 -1.04 16.04 16.17
CA THR A 13 -0.51 17.16 16.94
C THR A 13 1.02 17.21 16.96
N TYR A 14 1.69 16.16 16.45
CA TYR A 14 3.14 16.08 16.50
C TYR A 14 3.79 17.13 15.61
N LEU A 15 4.70 17.90 16.21
CA LEU A 15 5.65 18.74 15.53
C LEU A 15 7.04 18.44 16.09
N PRO A 16 8.07 18.24 15.23
CA PRO A 16 9.43 18.05 15.73
C PRO A 16 9.92 19.32 16.44
N PRO A 17 10.90 19.21 17.35
CA PRO A 17 11.48 20.38 18.03
C PRO A 17 11.96 21.45 17.04
N SER A 18 11.82 22.73 17.40
CA SER A 18 12.33 23.83 16.59
C SER A 18 13.83 23.64 16.28
N GLY A 19 14.20 23.68 15.01
CA GLY A 19 15.58 23.45 14.55
C GLY A 19 15.95 21.98 14.37
N ALA A 20 15.05 21.03 14.57
CA ALA A 20 15.28 19.63 14.23
C ALA A 20 15.53 19.48 12.72
N ARG A 21 16.55 18.70 12.36
CA ARG A 21 16.90 18.40 10.96
C ARG A 21 15.95 17.39 10.30
N TYR A 22 15.34 16.52 11.11
CA TYR A 22 14.54 15.37 10.67
C TYR A 22 13.18 15.42 11.36
N TRP A 23 12.13 14.96 10.67
CA TRP A 23 10.78 14.89 11.24
C TRP A 23 10.64 13.68 12.16
N PHE A 24 11.09 12.51 11.68
CA PHE A 24 11.19 11.26 12.41
C PHE A 24 12.64 10.79 12.43
N GLN A 25 13.44 11.38 13.33
CA GLN A 25 14.88 11.14 13.41
C GLN A 25 15.25 9.66 13.42
N LYS A 26 14.57 8.81 14.19
CA LYS A 26 14.92 7.38 14.24
C LYS A 26 14.64 6.70 12.91
N ARG A 27 13.48 6.93 12.27
CA ARG A 27 13.17 6.35 10.95
C ARG A 27 14.13 6.82 9.85
N GLU A 28 14.51 8.09 9.89
CA GLU A 28 15.32 8.72 8.85
C GLU A 28 16.82 8.40 8.99
N THR A 29 17.31 8.13 10.20
CA THR A 29 18.75 7.94 10.46
C THR A 29 19.14 6.60 11.08
N MET A 30 18.21 5.67 11.32
CA MET A 30 18.55 4.33 11.80
C MET A 30 19.43 3.56 10.80
N HIS A 31 20.13 2.55 11.28
CA HIS A 31 20.96 1.69 10.44
C HIS A 31 20.08 1.01 9.36
N PRO A 32 20.50 0.98 8.09
CA PRO A 32 19.68 0.42 7.01
C PRO A 32 19.20 -1.01 7.28
N ALA A 33 20.05 -1.88 7.81
CA ALA A 33 19.67 -3.27 8.13
C ALA A 33 18.52 -3.37 9.15
N ASP A 34 18.47 -2.49 10.15
CA ASP A 34 17.37 -2.48 11.14
C ASP A 34 16.06 -2.02 10.49
N ARG A 35 16.16 -1.10 9.52
CA ARG A 35 15.01 -0.58 8.77
C ARG A 35 14.50 -1.66 7.81
N ASP A 36 15.39 -2.38 7.16
CA ASP A 36 15.05 -3.44 6.19
C ASP A 36 14.34 -4.61 6.90
N ALA A 37 14.77 -4.97 8.10
CA ALA A 37 14.05 -5.95 8.93
C ALA A 37 12.63 -5.48 9.28
N ALA A 38 12.45 -4.19 9.61
CA ALA A 38 11.12 -3.62 9.87
C ALA A 38 10.26 -3.52 8.60
N ILE A 39 10.87 -3.22 7.45
CA ILE A 39 10.20 -3.20 6.14
C ILE A 39 9.71 -4.60 5.78
N LEU A 40 10.53 -5.64 5.94
CA LEU A 40 10.12 -7.02 5.68
C LEU A 40 8.91 -7.42 6.50
N ALA A 41 8.91 -7.13 7.81
CA ALA A 41 7.77 -7.38 8.68
C ALA A 41 6.52 -6.61 8.22
N ARG A 42 6.68 -5.37 7.73
CA ARG A 42 5.58 -4.60 7.16
C ARG A 42 5.06 -5.18 5.85
N LEU A 43 5.94 -5.65 4.96
CA LEU A 43 5.55 -6.27 3.70
C LEU A 43 4.72 -7.53 3.96
N GLN A 44 5.08 -8.35 4.96
CA GLN A 44 4.27 -9.50 5.38
C GLN A 44 2.86 -9.09 5.82
N GLN A 45 2.72 -8.01 6.61
CA GLN A 45 1.42 -7.48 7.04
C GLN A 45 0.59 -6.97 5.85
N VAL A 46 1.21 -6.19 4.95
CA VAL A 46 0.53 -5.62 3.78
C VAL A 46 0.13 -6.72 2.80
N CYS A 47 0.97 -7.72 2.56
CA CYS A 47 0.65 -8.86 1.72
C CYS A 47 -0.51 -9.68 2.31
N ALA A 48 -0.50 -9.98 3.60
CA ALA A 48 -1.62 -10.67 4.25
C ALA A 48 -2.93 -9.89 4.10
N TYR A 49 -2.91 -8.59 4.40
CA TYR A 49 -4.07 -7.71 4.25
C TYR A 49 -4.60 -7.69 2.80
N ALA A 50 -3.72 -7.50 1.82
CA ALA A 50 -4.10 -7.48 0.42
C ALA A 50 -4.68 -8.82 -0.05
N TYR A 51 -4.09 -9.94 0.37
CA TYR A 51 -4.59 -11.27 0.05
C TYR A 51 -5.97 -11.55 0.65
N GLU A 52 -6.22 -11.09 1.87
CA GLU A 52 -7.48 -11.27 2.59
C GLU A 52 -8.60 -10.37 2.05
N THR A 53 -8.29 -9.11 1.72
CA THR A 53 -9.30 -8.07 1.45
C THR A 53 -9.50 -7.73 -0.03
N ALA A 54 -8.57 -8.09 -0.91
CA ALA A 54 -8.64 -7.76 -2.33
C ALA A 54 -8.55 -9.01 -3.22
N PRO A 55 -9.69 -9.44 -3.81
CA PRO A 55 -9.71 -10.53 -4.79
C PRO A 55 -8.75 -10.34 -5.96
N PHE A 56 -8.45 -9.09 -6.33
CA PHE A 56 -7.43 -8.75 -7.33
C PHE A 56 -6.06 -9.36 -7.02
N TYR A 57 -5.53 -9.10 -5.81
CA TYR A 57 -4.22 -9.60 -5.40
C TYR A 57 -4.25 -11.11 -5.21
N ARG A 58 -5.30 -11.64 -4.58
CA ARG A 58 -5.47 -13.08 -4.40
C ARG A 58 -5.36 -13.84 -5.71
N ARG A 59 -6.16 -13.46 -6.73
CA ARG A 59 -6.12 -14.12 -8.04
C ARG A 59 -4.75 -14.03 -8.69
N LYS A 60 -4.19 -12.82 -8.80
CA LYS A 60 -2.91 -12.61 -9.49
C LYS A 60 -1.75 -13.34 -8.79
N TRP A 61 -1.78 -13.44 -7.47
CA TRP A 61 -0.75 -14.13 -6.69
C TRP A 61 -0.92 -15.65 -6.73
N ASP A 62 -2.15 -16.16 -6.63
CA ASP A 62 -2.44 -17.60 -6.78
C ASP A 62 -2.01 -18.10 -8.18
N GLU A 63 -2.30 -17.34 -9.24
CA GLU A 63 -1.88 -17.63 -10.62
C GLU A 63 -0.35 -17.65 -10.78
N ALA A 64 0.37 -16.84 -9.99
CA ALA A 64 1.83 -16.79 -9.96
C ALA A 64 2.47 -17.78 -8.97
N GLY A 65 1.67 -18.55 -8.23
CA GLY A 65 2.15 -19.47 -7.19
C GLY A 65 2.70 -18.77 -5.93
N PHE A 66 2.36 -17.50 -5.71
CA PHE A 66 2.75 -16.75 -4.52
C PHE A 66 1.64 -16.75 -3.46
N HIS A 67 2.00 -17.03 -2.22
CA HIS A 67 1.15 -16.86 -1.04
C HIS A 67 1.91 -16.03 0.01
N PRO A 68 1.26 -15.13 0.78
CA PRO A 68 1.95 -14.27 1.76
C PRO A 68 2.83 -15.03 2.77
N SER A 69 2.48 -16.27 3.09
CA SER A 69 3.30 -17.12 3.98
C SER A 69 4.68 -17.46 3.41
N HIS A 70 4.89 -17.32 2.09
CA HIS A 70 6.17 -17.58 1.41
C HIS A 70 7.17 -16.42 1.53
N LEU A 71 6.73 -15.24 1.98
CA LEU A 71 7.56 -14.04 2.09
C LEU A 71 8.41 -14.09 3.38
N LYS A 72 9.67 -14.51 3.28
CA LYS A 72 10.62 -14.65 4.40
C LYS A 72 11.83 -13.74 4.31
N SER A 73 12.10 -13.16 3.15
CA SER A 73 13.16 -12.17 2.95
C SER A 73 12.74 -11.08 1.95
N LEU A 74 13.60 -10.07 1.74
CA LEU A 74 13.37 -9.07 0.70
C LEU A 74 13.57 -9.66 -0.70
N GLU A 75 14.47 -10.64 -0.83
CA GLU A 75 14.72 -11.41 -2.06
C GLU A 75 13.48 -12.23 -2.45
N ASP A 76 12.78 -12.82 -1.46
CA ASP A 76 11.49 -13.47 -1.71
C ASP A 76 10.45 -12.51 -2.28
N PHE A 77 10.49 -11.23 -1.88
CA PHE A 77 9.55 -10.23 -2.36
C PHE A 77 9.80 -9.92 -3.83
N GLU A 78 11.05 -9.69 -4.24
CA GLU A 78 11.39 -9.40 -5.64
C GLU A 78 11.18 -10.59 -6.57
N ASP A 79 11.55 -11.80 -6.13
CA ASP A 79 11.54 -12.98 -6.99
C ASP A 79 10.14 -13.59 -7.15
N LYS A 80 9.30 -13.51 -6.10
CA LYS A 80 8.04 -14.26 -6.02
C LYS A 80 6.80 -13.40 -6.20
N VAL A 81 6.85 -12.11 -5.86
CA VAL A 81 5.65 -11.25 -5.94
C VAL A 81 5.53 -10.67 -7.35
N PRO A 82 4.51 -11.04 -8.14
CA PRO A 82 4.40 -10.55 -9.50
C PRO A 82 4.10 -9.05 -9.51
N VAL A 83 4.76 -8.33 -10.40
CA VAL A 83 4.54 -6.89 -10.58
C VAL A 83 3.12 -6.60 -11.05
N ILE A 84 2.54 -5.50 -10.54
CA ILE A 84 1.23 -4.99 -10.96
C ILE A 84 1.42 -3.98 -12.08
N THR A 85 0.72 -4.16 -13.19
CA THR A 85 0.75 -3.24 -14.33
C THR A 85 -0.45 -2.30 -14.35
N LYS A 86 -0.33 -1.17 -15.06
CA LYS A 86 -1.46 -0.28 -15.29
C LYS A 86 -2.60 -0.95 -16.08
N ALA A 87 -2.27 -1.94 -16.91
CA ALA A 87 -3.27 -2.72 -17.65
C ALA A 87 -4.10 -3.58 -16.68
N ASP A 88 -3.46 -4.23 -15.71
CA ASP A 88 -4.14 -5.02 -14.67
C ASP A 88 -5.16 -4.18 -13.90
N LEU A 89 -4.75 -2.98 -13.44
CA LEU A 89 -5.62 -2.07 -12.69
C LEU A 89 -6.82 -1.63 -13.53
N ARG A 90 -6.61 -1.27 -14.80
CA ARG A 90 -7.69 -0.88 -15.72
C ARG A 90 -8.67 -2.03 -15.98
N ALA A 91 -8.15 -3.25 -16.17
CA ALA A 91 -8.98 -4.43 -16.38
C ALA A 91 -9.83 -4.72 -15.15
N SER A 92 -9.24 -4.63 -13.94
CA SER A 92 -9.97 -4.78 -12.68
C SER A 92 -11.06 -3.71 -12.53
N GLN A 93 -10.79 -2.42 -12.78
CA GLN A 93 -11.82 -1.38 -12.73
C GLN A 93 -12.93 -1.56 -13.78
N ALA A 94 -12.59 -2.11 -14.94
CA ALA A 94 -13.58 -2.40 -15.98
C ALA A 94 -14.51 -3.55 -15.56
N ALA A 95 -13.97 -4.60 -14.92
CA ALA A 95 -14.72 -5.75 -14.43
C ALA A 95 -15.48 -5.47 -13.11
N HIS A 96 -14.91 -4.63 -12.25
CA HIS A 96 -15.37 -4.33 -10.89
C HIS A 96 -15.42 -2.81 -10.69
N ALA A 97 -16.36 -2.16 -11.37
CA ALA A 97 -16.53 -0.72 -11.27
C ALA A 97 -17.03 -0.30 -9.86
N PRO A 98 -16.69 0.92 -9.38
CA PRO A 98 -15.90 1.94 -10.09
C PRO A 98 -14.39 1.86 -9.82
N PHE A 99 -13.96 1.21 -8.72
CA PHE A 99 -12.58 1.34 -8.23
C PHE A 99 -11.72 0.10 -8.40
N GLY A 100 -12.29 -1.00 -8.89
CA GLY A 100 -11.63 -2.29 -9.00
C GLY A 100 -11.78 -3.11 -7.72
N ASP A 101 -11.57 -4.41 -7.84
CA ASP A 101 -11.56 -5.35 -6.72
C ASP A 101 -10.21 -5.38 -5.97
N TYR A 102 -9.45 -4.29 -6.07
CA TYR A 102 -8.26 -3.98 -5.29
C TYR A 102 -8.47 -2.81 -4.31
N LEU A 103 -9.71 -2.32 -4.15
CA LEU A 103 -10.03 -1.19 -3.25
C LEU A 103 -9.68 -1.49 -1.79
N CYS A 104 -9.79 -2.76 -1.37
CA CYS A 104 -9.56 -3.30 -0.01
C CYS A 104 -10.49 -2.75 1.10
N VAL A 105 -10.78 -1.46 1.09
CA VAL A 105 -11.69 -0.80 2.05
C VAL A 105 -13.14 -0.85 1.56
N PRO A 106 -14.13 -0.80 2.46
CA PRO A 106 -15.52 -0.62 2.05
C PRO A 106 -15.75 0.77 1.45
N ASP A 107 -16.72 0.90 0.54
CA ASP A 107 -17.04 2.16 -0.15
C ASP A 107 -17.28 3.35 0.81
N ALA A 108 -17.81 3.09 2.00
CA ALA A 108 -18.07 4.13 3.01
C ALA A 108 -16.80 4.79 3.58
N GLU A 109 -15.64 4.14 3.45
CA GLU A 109 -14.35 4.70 3.87
C GLU A 109 -13.73 5.60 2.80
N VAL A 110 -14.23 5.56 1.56
CA VAL A 110 -13.74 6.43 0.48
C VAL A 110 -14.04 7.88 0.82
N PHE A 111 -12.98 8.67 0.96
CA PHE A 111 -13.07 10.08 1.33
C PHE A 111 -12.95 10.98 0.11
N HIS A 112 -11.97 10.72 -0.74
CA HIS A 112 -11.67 11.51 -1.93
C HIS A 112 -11.60 10.63 -3.18
N VAL A 113 -12.15 11.13 -4.29
CA VAL A 113 -12.02 10.50 -5.61
C VAL A 113 -11.18 11.40 -6.50
N HIS A 114 -10.05 10.86 -6.97
CA HIS A 114 -9.18 11.47 -7.96
C HIS A 114 -9.15 10.59 -9.21
N GLY A 115 -8.36 10.97 -10.20
CA GLY A 115 -8.14 10.14 -11.35
C GLY A 115 -7.07 10.66 -12.27
N THR A 116 -6.70 9.82 -13.22
CA THR A 116 -5.82 10.21 -14.32
C THR A 116 -6.63 10.85 -15.45
N SER A 117 -6.08 11.86 -16.11
CA SER A 117 -6.73 12.58 -17.22
C SER A 117 -6.82 11.80 -18.55
N GLY A 118 -6.54 10.49 -18.55
CA GLY A 118 -6.15 9.68 -19.72
C GLY A 118 -6.75 10.09 -21.07
N THR A 119 -5.90 10.35 -22.06
CA THR A 119 -6.29 10.91 -23.37
C THR A 119 -6.62 9.87 -24.45
N THR A 120 -6.40 8.57 -24.19
CA THR A 120 -6.54 7.50 -25.21
C THR A 120 -7.34 6.27 -24.75
N GLY A 121 -7.98 6.32 -23.57
CA GLY A 121 -8.78 5.21 -23.06
C GLY A 121 -9.54 5.55 -21.78
N ARG A 122 -10.15 4.54 -21.14
CA ARG A 122 -10.89 4.73 -19.87
C ARG A 122 -9.91 5.19 -18.77
N PRO A 123 -10.16 6.35 -18.13
CA PRO A 123 -9.28 6.85 -17.08
C PRO A 123 -9.33 5.92 -15.87
N THR A 124 -8.21 5.77 -15.18
CA THR A 124 -8.16 5.07 -13.89
C THR A 124 -8.62 6.04 -12.81
N ALA A 125 -9.65 5.64 -12.04
CA ALA A 125 -10.12 6.35 -10.86
C ALA A 125 -9.27 5.97 -9.64
N PHE A 126 -9.03 6.92 -8.76
CA PHE A 126 -8.37 6.70 -7.46
C PHE A 126 -9.38 6.99 -6.37
N ALA A 127 -9.72 6.00 -5.57
CA ALA A 127 -10.49 6.17 -4.34
C ALA A 127 -9.52 6.14 -3.17
N ILE A 128 -9.46 7.23 -2.41
CA ILE A 128 -8.54 7.39 -1.28
C ILE A 128 -9.36 7.33 0.00
N GLY A 129 -9.06 6.35 0.85
CA GLY A 129 -9.72 6.17 2.14
C GLY A 129 -9.40 7.30 3.11
N ARG A 130 -10.27 7.55 4.09
CA ARG A 130 -10.07 8.62 5.09
C ARG A 130 -8.75 8.46 5.87
N ASN A 131 -8.41 7.23 6.26
CA ASN A 131 -7.16 6.96 6.97
C ASN A 131 -5.93 7.20 6.08
N ASP A 132 -6.01 6.79 4.82
CA ASP A 132 -4.92 7.00 3.86
C ASP A 132 -4.72 8.49 3.59
N TRP A 133 -5.81 9.26 3.45
CA TRP A 133 -5.73 10.71 3.28
C TRP A 133 -4.98 11.37 4.44
N ARG A 134 -5.34 11.05 5.70
CA ARG A 134 -4.63 11.56 6.89
C ARG A 134 -3.16 11.14 6.96
N ALA A 135 -2.82 10.01 6.36
CA ALA A 135 -1.45 9.49 6.37
C ALA A 135 -0.54 10.12 5.31
N ILE A 136 -1.10 10.73 4.26
CA ILE A 136 -0.35 11.22 3.09
C ILE A 136 -0.51 12.72 2.82
N ALA A 137 -1.56 13.37 3.32
CA ALA A 137 -1.90 14.78 3.09
C ALA A 137 -1.89 15.56 4.41
#